data_AF-A0A940Y715-F1
#
_entry.id   AF-A0A940Y715-F1
#
_cell.length_a   1.000
_cell.length_b   1.000
_cell.length_c   1.000
_cell.angle_alpha   90.00
_cell.angle_beta   90.00
_cell.angle_gamma   90.00
#
_symmetry.space_group_name_H-M   'P 1'
#
loop_
_entity.id
_entity.type
_entity.pdbx_description
1 polymer ?
#
loop_
_entity_poly.entity_id
_entity_poly.type
_entity_poly.pdbx_seq_one_letter_code
_entity_poly.pdbx_strand_id
1 'polypeptide(L)'
;MLTISKLVPQGQGLAAVLLKRAATVAVPQAQRRSGQFEGTDSQGRTLAVNLPTGMRTGDVLLASDGSLITVQPAAGETPDPVAIPVKVAVAPHVHGPGCGHDHGHDHDHGHSHSHDHGHVHGPGCGHDH
;
A
#
# COMPACT_ATOMS: atom_id res chain seq x y z
N MET A 1 43.69 -2.68 1.99
CA MET A 1 42.54 -2.50 2.89
C MET A 1 42.33 -1.02 3.11
N LEU A 2 41.12 -0.51 2.85
CA LEU A 2 40.75 0.90 2.99
C LEU A 2 40.05 1.13 4.33
N THR A 3 40.51 2.11 5.10
CA THR A 3 39.88 2.46 6.38
C THR A 3 38.85 3.55 6.17
N ILE A 4 37.69 3.40 6.80
CA ILE A 4 36.58 4.34 6.72
C ILE A 4 36.19 4.75 8.14
N SER A 5 36.32 6.03 8.44
CA SER A 5 35.90 6.64 9.71
C SER A 5 34.99 7.85 9.52
N LYS A 6 34.60 8.15 8.28
CA LYS A 6 33.67 9.24 7.95
C LYS A 6 32.52 8.78 7.08
N LEU A 7 31.37 9.37 7.37
CA LEU A 7 30.12 9.19 6.66
C LEU A 7 29.59 10.56 6.24
N VAL A 8 29.13 10.65 5.00
CA VAL A 8 28.40 11.79 4.44
C VAL A 8 26.93 11.37 4.35
N PRO A 9 26.05 11.94 5.20
CA PRO A 9 24.64 11.56 5.23
C PRO A 9 23.99 11.78 3.88
N GLN A 10 23.41 10.71 3.30
CA GLN A 10 22.72 10.74 2.01
C GLN A 10 23.48 11.45 0.87
N GLY A 11 24.82 11.50 0.93
CA GLY A 11 25.63 12.21 -0.07
C GLY A 11 25.46 13.74 -0.09
N GLN A 12 25.01 14.36 1.01
CA GLN A 12 24.83 15.81 1.12
C GLN A 12 26.06 16.60 0.65
N GLY A 13 25.83 17.55 -0.26
CA GLY A 13 26.88 18.40 -0.83
C GLY A 13 27.71 17.76 -1.95
N LEU A 14 27.50 16.47 -2.26
CA LEU A 14 28.17 15.80 -3.38
C LEU A 14 27.37 15.98 -4.67
N ALA A 15 28.07 16.24 -5.77
CA ALA A 15 27.46 16.27 -7.08
C ALA A 15 26.91 14.87 -7.45
N ALA A 16 25.74 14.80 -8.10
CA ALA A 16 25.10 13.54 -8.48
C ALA A 16 26.00 12.62 -9.33
N VAL A 17 26.92 13.20 -10.12
CA VAL A 17 27.89 12.44 -10.92
C VAL A 17 28.88 11.65 -10.05
N LEU A 18 29.26 12.17 -8.87
CA LEU A 18 30.12 11.47 -7.93
C LEU A 18 29.40 10.28 -7.31
N LEU A 19 28.13 10.46 -6.94
CA LEU A 19 27.30 9.39 -6.39
C LEU A 19 27.07 8.26 -7.40
N LYS A 20 26.82 8.60 -8.67
CA LYS A 20 26.62 7.62 -9.75
C LYS A 20 27.89 6.82 -10.10
N ARG A 21 29.07 7.33 -9.76
CA ARG A 21 30.37 6.69 -10.01
C ARG A 21 30.97 5.99 -8.79
N ALA A 22 30.44 6.30 -7.60
CA ALA A 22 30.90 5.71 -6.35
C ALA A 22 30.76 4.18 -6.40
N ALA A 23 31.71 3.48 -5.79
CA ALA A 23 31.56 2.05 -5.54
C ALA A 23 30.38 1.82 -4.60
N THR A 24 29.81 0.63 -4.59
CA THR A 24 28.73 0.28 -3.66
C THR A 24 29.21 -0.78 -2.67
N VAL A 25 28.65 -0.77 -1.47
CA VAL A 25 28.83 -1.85 -0.50
C VAL A 25 27.48 -2.28 0.05
N ALA A 26 27.20 -3.57 0.01
CA ALA A 26 26.00 -4.16 0.57
C ALA A 26 26.22 -4.40 2.07
N VAL A 27 25.45 -3.72 2.92
CA VAL A 27 25.63 -3.78 4.37
C VAL A 27 24.32 -4.26 5.05
N PRO A 28 24.33 -5.42 5.72
CA PRO A 28 23.18 -5.92 6.49
C PRO A 28 22.74 -4.95 7.59
N GLN A 29 21.45 -4.93 7.94
CA GLN A 29 20.91 -4.01 8.95
C GLN A 29 21.68 -4.03 10.28
N ALA A 30 22.11 -5.19 10.76
CA ALA A 30 22.87 -5.32 12.00
C ALA A 30 24.22 -4.57 11.95
N GLN A 31 24.97 -4.72 10.85
CA GLN A 31 26.24 -4.02 10.63
C GLN A 31 26.04 -2.52 10.42
N ARG A 32 24.93 -2.12 9.80
CA ARG A 32 24.57 -0.70 9.68
C ARG A 32 24.25 -0.06 11.02
N ARG A 33 23.63 -0.80 11.95
CA ARG A 33 23.34 -0.33 13.31
C ARG A 33 24.59 -0.24 14.18
N SER A 34 25.55 -1.15 14.02
CA SER A 34 26.82 -1.10 14.76
C SER A 34 27.76 0.01 14.28
N GLY A 35 27.70 0.35 12.98
CA GLY A 35 28.67 1.26 12.36
C GLY A 35 30.07 0.66 12.22
N GLN A 36 30.21 -0.63 12.51
CA GLN A 36 31.49 -1.35 12.57
C GLN A 36 31.36 -2.67 11.81
N PHE A 37 32.17 -2.84 10.77
CA PHE A 37 32.26 -4.09 10.00
C PHE A 37 33.48 -4.08 9.07
N GLU A 38 33.85 -5.27 8.61
CA GLU A 38 34.76 -5.47 7.49
C GLU A 38 34.00 -6.08 6.31
N GLY A 39 34.36 -5.70 5.09
CA GLY A 39 33.67 -6.16 3.89
C GLY A 39 34.41 -5.81 2.61
N THR A 40 33.76 -6.08 1.48
CA THR A 40 34.31 -5.79 0.15
C THR A 40 33.31 -4.95 -0.63
N ASP A 41 33.79 -3.91 -1.32
CA ASP A 41 32.95 -3.09 -2.19
C ASP A 41 32.74 -3.74 -3.58
N SER A 42 31.93 -3.09 -4.42
CA SER A 42 31.64 -3.51 -5.79
C SER A 42 32.86 -3.51 -6.72
N GLN A 43 34.00 -2.96 -6.30
CA GLN A 43 35.26 -2.95 -7.05
C GLN A 43 36.25 -4.00 -6.52
N GLY A 44 35.84 -4.85 -5.57
CA GLY A 44 36.68 -5.90 -5.00
C GLY A 44 37.66 -5.41 -3.94
N ARG A 45 37.50 -4.17 -3.43
CA ARG A 45 38.41 -3.59 -2.43
C ARG A 45 37.94 -3.92 -1.02
N THR A 46 38.87 -4.38 -0.17
CA THR A 46 38.61 -4.63 1.25
C THR A 46 38.43 -3.32 2.01
N LEU A 47 37.33 -3.22 2.76
CA LEU A 47 36.95 -2.09 3.60
C LEU A 47 37.00 -2.48 5.08
N ALA A 48 37.53 -1.59 5.91
CA ALA A 48 37.42 -1.65 7.37
C ALA A 48 36.68 -0.40 7.85
N VAL A 49 35.44 -0.56 8.27
CA VAL A 49 34.55 0.54 8.67
C VAL A 49 34.47 0.64 10.18
N ASN A 50 34.75 1.83 10.71
CA ASN A 50 34.61 2.16 12.11
C ASN A 50 34.04 3.57 12.25
N LEU A 51 32.72 3.64 12.37
CA LEU A 51 31.98 4.89 12.54
C LEU A 51 31.51 5.03 13.99
N PRO A 52 31.49 6.24 14.56
CA PRO A 52 30.93 6.49 15.89
C PRO A 52 29.40 6.31 15.94
N THR A 53 28.75 6.36 14.78
CA THR A 53 27.31 6.17 14.61
C THR A 53 27.03 5.09 13.58
N GLY A 54 25.82 4.53 13.63
CA GLY A 54 25.33 3.70 12.53
C GLY A 54 25.14 4.48 11.22
N MET A 55 24.71 3.77 10.18
CA MET A 55 24.46 4.31 8.84
C MET A 55 23.10 3.88 8.29
N ARG A 56 22.59 4.63 7.32
CA ARG A 56 21.35 4.35 6.58
C ARG A 56 21.66 3.93 5.15
N THR A 57 20.69 3.29 4.50
CA THR A 57 20.76 3.09 3.04
C THR A 57 20.89 4.44 2.36
N GLY A 58 21.80 4.55 1.37
CA GLY A 58 22.04 5.78 0.63
C GLY A 58 23.07 6.72 1.26
N ASP A 59 23.51 6.46 2.50
CA ASP A 59 24.66 7.19 3.05
C ASP A 59 25.94 6.87 2.27
N VAL A 60 26.89 7.80 2.27
CA VAL A 60 28.15 7.67 1.54
C VAL A 60 29.29 7.59 2.52
N LEU A 61 30.08 6.53 2.43
CA LEU A 61 31.30 6.32 3.18
C LEU A 61 32.47 6.99 2.46
N LEU A 62 33.29 7.72 3.20
CA LEU A 62 34.53 8.30 2.70
C LEU A 62 35.71 7.44 3.17
N ALA A 63 36.41 6.82 2.22
CA ALA A 63 37.60 6.04 2.50
C ALA A 63 38.83 6.94 2.70
N SER A 64 39.86 6.38 3.35
CA SER A 64 41.13 7.07 3.65
C SER A 64 41.90 7.55 2.41
N ASP A 65 41.63 6.97 1.24
CA ASP A 65 42.23 7.37 -0.05
C ASP A 65 41.39 8.44 -0.78
N GLY A 66 40.28 8.89 -0.19
CA GLY A 66 39.35 9.86 -0.77
C GLY A 66 38.25 9.24 -1.65
N SER A 67 38.23 7.92 -1.81
CA SER A 67 37.16 7.24 -2.55
C SER A 67 35.81 7.35 -1.84
N LEU A 68 34.75 7.45 -2.64
CA LEU A 68 33.37 7.44 -2.17
C LEU A 68 32.75 6.06 -2.37
N ILE A 69 32.09 5.55 -1.33
CA ILE A 69 31.40 4.26 -1.36
C ILE A 69 29.96 4.45 -0.85
N THR A 70 28.97 4.21 -1.69
CA THR A 70 27.55 4.28 -1.32
C THR A 70 27.08 3.02 -0.59
N VAL A 71 26.34 3.20 0.50
CA VAL A 71 25.76 2.10 1.29
C VAL A 71 24.47 1.61 0.64
N GLN A 72 24.44 0.34 0.29
CA GLN A 72 23.28 -0.37 -0.21
C GLN A 72 22.78 -1.40 0.82
N PRO A 73 21.48 -1.74 0.79
CA PRO A 73 20.99 -2.84 1.61
C PRO A 73 21.62 -4.16 1.16
N ALA A 74 21.77 -5.10 2.08
CA ALA A 74 22.12 -6.47 1.71
C ALA A 74 21.03 -7.07 0.81
N ALA A 75 21.43 -7.91 -0.15
CA ALA A 75 20.48 -8.57 -1.04
C ALA A 75 19.49 -9.42 -0.22
N GLY A 76 18.20 -9.24 -0.47
CA GLY A 76 17.13 -9.94 0.26
C GLY A 76 16.59 -9.22 1.50
N GLU A 77 17.14 -8.06 1.87
CA GLU A 77 16.55 -7.24 2.92
C GLU A 77 15.32 -6.51 2.34
N THR A 78 14.14 -7.10 2.52
CA THR A 78 12.88 -6.43 2.19
C THR A 78 12.80 -5.14 3.01
N PRO A 79 12.57 -3.96 2.39
CA PRO A 79 12.30 -2.76 3.15
C PRO A 79 11.09 -3.06 4.04
N ASP A 80 11.22 -2.85 5.36
CA ASP A 80 10.09 -2.96 6.27
C ASP A 80 8.94 -2.14 5.69
N PRO A 81 7.82 -2.78 5.28
CA PRO A 81 6.72 -2.03 4.71
C PRO A 81 6.26 -1.07 5.81
N VAL A 82 6.37 0.23 5.53
CA VAL A 82 5.78 1.25 6.38
C VAL A 82 4.29 0.96 6.37
N ALA A 83 3.80 0.35 7.45
CA ALA A 83 2.38 0.11 7.65
C ALA A 83 1.71 1.46 7.87
N ILE A 84 1.34 2.14 6.78
CA ILE A 84 0.49 3.32 6.82
C ILE A 84 -0.92 2.80 7.10
N PRO A 85 -1.52 3.08 8.28
CA PRO A 85 -2.90 2.72 8.51
C PRO A 85 -3.78 3.63 7.65
N VAL A 86 -4.25 3.12 6.51
CA VAL A 86 -5.33 3.78 5.76
C VAL A 86 -6.61 3.60 6.56
N LYS A 87 -7.02 4.65 7.29
CA LYS A 87 -8.39 4.74 7.83
C LYS A 87 -9.34 4.89 6.64
N VAL A 88 -10.03 3.81 6.28
CA VAL A 88 -11.19 3.90 5.39
C VAL A 88 -12.33 4.54 6.19
N ALA A 89 -12.54 5.84 6.00
CA ALA A 89 -13.74 6.50 6.47
C ALA A 89 -14.89 6.14 5.51
N VAL A 90 -15.89 5.40 5.99
CA VAL A 90 -17.15 5.25 5.27
C VAL A 90 -17.88 6.58 5.39
N ALA A 91 -17.80 7.41 4.36
CA ALA A 91 -18.68 8.57 4.25
C ALA A 91 -20.12 8.06 4.07
N PRO A 92 -21.12 8.56 4.83
CA PRO A 92 -22.51 8.33 4.48
C PRO A 92 -22.74 8.94 3.09
N HIS A 93 -23.14 8.12 2.12
CA HIS A 93 -23.51 8.62 0.82
C HIS A 93 -24.81 9.42 0.95
N VAL A 94 -24.84 10.65 0.44
CA VAL A 94 -26.04 11.47 0.42
C VAL A 94 -27.00 10.93 -0.63
N HIS A 95 -28.25 10.67 -0.24
CA HIS A 95 -29.34 10.60 -1.20
C HIS A 95 -29.57 12.04 -1.72
N GLY A 96 -29.41 12.24 -3.03
CA GLY A 96 -29.71 13.53 -3.65
C GLY A 96 -31.18 13.93 -3.43
N PRO A 97 -31.53 15.22 -3.58
CA PRO A 97 -32.92 15.67 -3.49
C PRO A 97 -33.70 15.12 -4.70
N GLY A 98 -34.26 13.92 -4.56
CA GLY A 98 -34.96 13.25 -5.66
C GLY A 98 -35.30 11.78 -5.45
N CYS A 99 -35.05 11.19 -4.28
CA CYS A 99 -35.47 9.81 -4.02
C CYS A 99 -36.93 9.80 -3.54
N GLY A 100 -37.83 9.67 -4.51
CA GLY A 100 -39.25 9.46 -4.31
C GLY A 100 -39.52 8.23 -3.45
N HIS A 101 -40.36 8.41 -2.45
CA HIS A 101 -40.97 7.32 -1.69
C HIS A 101 -42.44 7.34 -2.01
N ASP A 102 -42.88 6.40 -2.84
CA ASP A 102 -44.29 6.19 -3.11
C ASP A 102 -44.86 5.43 -1.91
N HIS A 103 -45.59 6.14 -1.05
CA HIS A 103 -46.51 5.51 -0.11
C HIS A 103 -47.92 5.65 -0.65
N GLY A 104 -48.21 4.85 -1.69
CA GLY A 104 -49.57 4.58 -2.14
C GLY A 104 -50.27 3.77 -1.06
N HIS A 105 -51.17 4.42 -0.34
CA HIS A 105 -52.06 3.79 0.63
C HIS A 105 -53.46 3.82 0.05
N ASP A 106 -53.77 2.79 -0.75
CA ASP A 106 -55.13 2.55 -1.23
C ASP A 106 -55.65 1.28 -0.57
N HIS A 107 -56.66 1.48 0.28
CA HIS A 107 -57.50 0.43 0.82
C HIS A 107 -58.62 0.13 -0.16
N ASP A 108 -58.69 -1.11 -0.65
CA ASP A 108 -59.95 -1.72 -1.05
C ASP A 108 -60.04 -3.12 -0.46
N HIS A 109 -61.10 -3.36 0.31
CA HIS A 109 -61.45 -4.64 0.91
C HIS A 109 -62.63 -5.25 0.16
N GLY A 110 -62.34 -5.84 -1.00
CA GLY A 110 -63.28 -6.73 -1.70
C GLY A 110 -63.19 -8.16 -1.18
N HIS A 111 -63.97 -8.51 -0.16
CA HIS A 111 -64.18 -9.91 0.24
C HIS A 111 -65.25 -10.56 -0.65
N SER A 112 -64.81 -11.38 -1.61
CA SER A 112 -65.69 -12.24 -2.41
C SER A 112 -66.17 -13.43 -1.56
N HIS A 113 -67.44 -13.42 -1.14
CA HIS A 113 -68.13 -14.60 -0.61
C HIS A 113 -68.86 -15.30 -1.76
N SER A 114 -68.35 -16.48 -2.15
CA SER A 114 -69.05 -17.41 -3.03
C SER A 114 -70.21 -18.03 -2.25
N HIS A 115 -71.44 -17.70 -2.64
CA HIS A 115 -72.63 -18.44 -2.23
C HIS A 115 -73.12 -19.27 -3.41
N ASP A 116 -73.04 -20.58 -3.22
CA ASP A 116 -73.60 -21.61 -4.07
C ASP A 116 -75.12 -21.42 -4.22
N HIS A 117 -75.58 -21.16 -5.44
CA HIS A 117 -76.96 -21.36 -5.84
C HIS A 117 -77.00 -22.05 -7.20
N GLY A 118 -76.96 -23.38 -7.15
CA GLY A 118 -77.15 -24.22 -8.33
C GLY A 118 -78.46 -23.93 -9.06
N HIS A 119 -78.37 -23.81 -10.38
CA HIS A 119 -79.48 -24.00 -11.30
C HIS A 119 -78.97 -24.45 -12.68
N VAL A 120 -79.81 -25.16 -13.41
CA VAL A 120 -79.46 -25.93 -14.62
C VAL A 120 -79.84 -25.16 -15.87
N HIS A 121 -78.91 -24.95 -16.80
CA HIS A 121 -79.20 -24.40 -18.13
C HIS A 121 -79.26 -25.52 -19.18
N GLY A 122 -80.47 -25.80 -19.67
CA GLY A 122 -80.70 -26.69 -20.81
C GLY A 122 -80.53 -25.97 -22.15
N PRO A 123 -80.24 -26.67 -23.26
CA PRO A 123 -79.92 -26.03 -24.53
C PRO A 123 -81.21 -25.54 -25.21
N GLY A 124 -81.56 -24.27 -25.02
CA GLY A 124 -82.70 -23.66 -25.71
C GLY A 124 -83.33 -22.39 -25.12
N CYS A 125 -82.81 -21.83 -24.04
CA CYS A 125 -83.36 -20.59 -23.49
C CYS A 125 -82.71 -19.36 -24.15
N GLY A 126 -83.41 -18.77 -25.12
CA GLY A 126 -83.00 -17.53 -25.78
C GLY A 126 -83.36 -16.29 -24.95
N HIS A 127 -82.35 -15.68 -24.35
CA HIS A 127 -82.29 -14.27 -23.94
C HIS A 127 -80.83 -13.91 -23.65
N ASP A 128 -80.39 -12.71 -24.02
CA ASP A 128 -79.12 -12.16 -23.51
C ASP A 128 -79.38 -11.46 -22.19
N HIS A 129 -79.24 -12.22 -21.10
CA HIS A 129 -78.52 -11.93 -19.85
C HIS A 129 -78.93 -12.94 -18.78
#